data_AF-A0A964USV5-F1
#
_entry.id   AF-A0A964USV5-F1
#
_cell.length_a   1.000
_cell.length_b   1.000
_cell.length_c   1.000
_cell.angle_alpha   90.00
_cell.angle_beta   90.00
_cell.angle_gamma   90.00
#
_symmetry.space_group_name_H-M   'P 1'
#
loop_
_entity.id
_entity.type
_entity.pdbx_description
1 polymer ?
#
loop_
_entity_poly.entity_id
_entity_poly.type
_entity_poly.pdbx_seq_one_letter_code
_entity_poly.pdbx_strand_id
1 'polypeptide(L)' 'MYGWIWRHLPGNTWIRALLSAVLVLGVIYLLFQYVFPWAEPLLPFNDVTVDEGMGAVRGVTGAAL' A
#
# COMPACT_ATOMS: atom_id res chain seq x y z
N MET A 1 17.24 -12.17 -39.92
CA MET A 1 17.48 -11.40 -38.68
C MET A 1 16.17 -10.94 -37.99
N TYR A 2 15.21 -11.85 -37.72
CA TYR A 2 14.22 -11.74 -36.63
C TYR A 2 13.75 -13.12 -36.12
N GLY A 3 14.21 -14.22 -36.74
CA GLY A 3 13.70 -15.57 -36.49
C GLY A 3 14.29 -16.30 -35.26
N TRP A 4 15.25 -15.70 -34.54
CA TRP A 4 15.91 -16.36 -33.41
C TRP A 4 15.23 -16.08 -32.06
N ILE A 5 14.62 -14.89 -31.90
CA ILE A 5 13.91 -14.50 -30.67
C ILE A 5 12.51 -15.14 -30.55
N TRP A 6 11.89 -15.48 -31.68
CA TRP A 6 10.55 -16.10 -31.73
C TRP A 6 10.55 -17.62 -31.55
N ARG A 7 11.74 -18.23 -31.44
CA ARG A 7 11.89 -19.69 -31.54
C ARG A 7 12.39 -20.36 -30.27
N HIS A 8 12.42 -19.63 -29.16
CA HIS A 8 13.08 -20.13 -27.95
C HIS A 8 12.20 -20.59 -26.80
N LEU A 9 10.87 -20.39 -26.70
CA LEU A 9 10.13 -21.07 -25.62
C LEU A 9 8.67 -21.44 -25.95
N PRO A 10 8.24 -22.68 -25.60
CA PRO A 10 6.91 -23.22 -25.86
C PRO A 10 5.88 -22.61 -24.90
N GLY A 11 4.96 -21.81 -25.45
CA GLY A 11 3.85 -21.20 -24.71
C GLY A 11 3.62 -19.75 -25.10
N ASN A 12 2.44 -19.48 -25.64
CA ASN A 12 1.93 -18.19 -26.13
C ASN A 12 2.42 -17.01 -25.25
N THR A 13 3.01 -15.96 -25.83
CA THR A 13 3.55 -14.78 -25.11
C THR A 13 2.55 -14.19 -24.11
N TRP A 14 1.26 -14.34 -24.42
CA TRP A 14 0.12 -14.03 -23.56
C TRP A 14 0.12 -14.76 -22.22
N ILE A 15 0.46 -16.05 -22.17
CA ILE A 15 0.50 -16.84 -20.93
C ILE A 15 1.64 -16.35 -20.03
N ARG A 16 2.81 -16.04 -20.60
CA ARG A 16 3.93 -15.46 -19.84
C ARG A 16 3.59 -14.08 -19.28
N ALA A 17 2.98 -13.22 -20.10
CA ALA A 17 2.51 -11.91 -19.67
C ALA A 17 1.43 -12.02 -18.57
N LEU A 18 0.50 -12.97 -18.72
CA LEU A 18 -0.53 -13.25 -17.73
C LEU A 18 0.08 -13.78 -16.43
N LEU A 19 1.05 -14.70 -16.50
CA LEU A 19 1.73 -15.22 -15.33
C LEU A 19 2.49 -14.13 -14.58
N SER A 20 3.20 -13.24 -15.30
CA SER A 20 3.86 -12.07 -14.67
C SER A 20 2.86 -11.10 -14.07
N ALA A 21 1.73 -10.84 -14.75
CA ALA A 21 0.68 -9.97 -14.23
C ALA A 21 0.04 -10.55 -12.97
N VAL A 22 -0.21 -11.86 -12.93
CA VAL A 22 -0.69 -12.57 -11.73
C VAL A 22 0.33 -12.49 -10.60
N LEU A 23 1.62 -12.62 -10.89
CA LEU A 23 2.67 -12.52 -9.89
C LEU A 23 2.74 -11.11 -9.27
N VAL A 24 2.64 -10.07 -10.10
CA VAL A 24 2.56 -8.68 -9.64
C VAL A 24 1.28 -8.44 -8.83
N LEU A 25 0.13 -8.90 -9.30
CA LEU A 25 -1.13 -8.80 -8.57
C LEU A 25 -1.08 -9.54 -7.23
N GLY A 26 -0.44 -10.70 -7.18
CA GLY A 26 -0.22 -11.46 -5.94
C GLY A 26 0.65 -10.70 -4.94
N VAL A 27 1.71 -10.04 -5.42
CA VAL A 27 2.56 -9.17 -4.57
C VAL A 27 1.75 -7.98 -4.04
N ILE A 28 0.99 -7.29 -4.90
CA ILE A 28 0.13 -6.17 -4.47
C ILE A 28 -0.87 -6.66 -3.42
N TYR A 29 -1.55 -7.78 -3.65
CA TYR A 29 -2.50 -8.38 -2.71
C TYR A 29 -1.85 -8.69 -1.37
N LEU A 30 -0.65 -9.29 -1.37
CA LEU A 30 0.09 -9.60 -0.14
C LEU A 30 0.50 -8.33 0.61
N LEU A 31 0.95 -7.28 -0.09
CA LEU A 31 1.27 -6.01 0.53
C LEU A 31 0.02 -5.40 1.22
N PHE A 32 -1.12 -5.38 0.54
CA PHE A 32 -2.35 -4.81 1.11
C PHE A 32 -2.94 -5.65 2.24
N GLN A 33 -2.92 -6.98 2.15
CA GLN A 33 -3.52 -7.85 3.17
C GLN A 33 -2.61 -8.10 4.38
N TYR A 34 -1.29 -8.01 4.23
CA TYR A 34 -0.35 -8.37 5.30
C TYR A 34 0.59 -7.23 5.69
N VAL A 35 1.17 -6.53 4.71
CA VAL A 35 2.13 -5.44 5.00
C VAL A 35 1.41 -4.21 5.54
N PHE A 36 0.26 -3.82 4.98
CA PHE A 36 -0.51 -2.68 5.48
C PHE A 36 -0.96 -2.85 6.93
N PRO A 37 -1.60 -3.96 7.35
CA PRO A 37 -1.95 -4.18 8.76
C PRO A 37 -0.74 -4.14 9.70
N TRP A 38 0.43 -4.57 9.22
CA TRP A 38 1.67 -4.47 9.99
C TRP A 38 2.28 -3.05 9.99
N ALA A 39 2.07 -2.29 8.92
CA ALA A 39 2.61 -0.93 8.74
C ALA A 39 1.71 0.16 9.35
N GLU A 40 0.40 -0.08 9.48
CA GLU A 40 -0.58 0.83 10.09
C GLU A 40 -0.12 1.41 11.45
N PRO A 41 0.45 0.61 12.39
CA PRO A 41 0.95 1.13 13.66
C PRO A 41 2.24 1.97 13.56
N LEU A 42 2.98 1.84 12.44
CA LEU A 42 4.25 2.54 12.22
C LEU A 42 4.07 3.85 11.46
N LEU A 43 2.88 4.10 10.90
CA LEU A 43 2.59 5.32 10.19
C LEU A 43 2.24 6.44 11.19
N PRO A 44 3.06 7.52 11.28
CA PRO A 44 2.84 8.64 12.20
C PRO A 44 1.62 9.51 11.83
N PHE A 45 0.79 9.07 10.88
CA PHE A 45 -0.47 9.69 10.47
C PHE A 45 -1.70 9.08 11.14
N ASN A 46 -1.56 7.93 11.83
CA ASN A 46 -2.65 7.31 12.58
C ASN A 46 -2.86 7.96 13.96
N ASP A 47 -1.92 8.78 14.43
CA ASP A 47 -2.16 9.74 15.51
C ASP A 47 -3.00 10.89 14.96
N VAL A 48 -4.32 10.65 14.83
CA VAL A 48 -5.29 11.72 14.64
C VAL A 48 -5.14 12.70 15.80
N THR A 49 -4.86 13.95 15.47
CA THR A 49 -4.76 15.14 16.31
C THR A 49 -6.08 15.52 17.00
N VAL A 50 -6.78 14.54 17.59
CA VAL A 50 -8.09 14.73 18.25
C VAL A 50 -7.96 15.49 19.58
N ASP A 51 -6.78 15.52 20.21
CA ASP A 51 -6.58 16.17 21.51
C ASP A 51 -6.24 17.67 21.42
N GLU A 52 -5.68 18.14 20.30
CA GLU A 52 -5.12 19.50 20.19
C GLU A 52 -6.22 20.59 20.16
N GLY A 53 -7.38 20.29 19.56
CA GLY A 53 -8.54 21.19 19.59
C GLY A 53 -9.28 21.22 20.94
N MET A 54 -9.33 20.11 21.67
CA MET A 54 -10.06 20.01 22.94
C MET A 54 -9.27 20.57 24.13
N GLY A 55 -7.93 20.50 24.09
CA GLY A 55 -7.02 21.14 25.04
C GLY A 55 -7.03 22.67 24.96
N ALA A 56 -7.07 23.24 23.74
CA ALA A 56 -7.13 24.69 23.53
C ALA A 56 -8.43 25.31 24.09
N VAL A 57 -9.58 24.64 23.89
CA VAL A 57 -10.88 25.10 24.43
C VAL A 57 -10.94 25.00 25.96
N ARG A 58 -10.36 23.94 26.55
CA ARG A 58 -10.23 23.81 28.01
C ARG A 58 -9.33 24.88 28.64
N GLY A 59 -8.23 25.24 27.98
CA GLY A 59 -7.34 26.32 28.43
C GLY A 59 -8.01 27.70 28.42
N VAL A 60 -8.81 28.00 27.40
CA VAL A 60 -9.57 29.26 27.31
C VAL A 60 -10.69 29.32 28.36
N THR A 61 -11.37 28.20 28.63
CA THR A 61 -12.49 28.14 29.58
C THR A 61 -11.99 28.17 31.04
N GLY A 62 -10.85 27.55 31.34
CA GLY A 62 -10.25 27.53 32.67
C GLY A 62 -9.55 28.83 33.08
N ALA A 63 -9.16 29.67 32.11
CA ALA A 63 -8.57 30.98 32.39
C ALA A 63 -9.64 32.08 32.62
N ALA A 64 -10.92 31.79 32.33
CA ALA A 64 -12.03 32.74 32.43
C ALA A 64 -12.89 32.58 33.70
N LEU A 65 -12.57 31.62 34.58
CA LEU A 65 -13.17 31.38 35.91
C LEU A 65 -12.18 31.73 37.01
#